data_AF-A0AAU8RHL5-F1
#
_entry.id   AF-A0AAU8RHL5-F1
#
_cell.length_a   1.000
_cell.length_b   1.000
_cell.length_c   1.000
_cell.angle_alpha   90.00
_cell.angle_beta   90.00
_cell.angle_gamma   90.00
#
_symmetry.space_group_name_H-M   'P 1'
#
loop_
_entity.id
_entity.type
_entity.pdbx_description
1 polymer ?
#
loop_
_entity_poly.entity_id
_entity_poly.type
_entity_poly.pdbx_seq_one_letter_code
_entity_poly.pdbx_strand_id
1 'polypeptide(L)'
;MNKYKSVLIIHASDNSTLFLNKFKEEFEPIYYSFKSDEKSILKAKSLIGDLEPKSLIVYLGHGSSSGLYEPDDTFEYIKYFLDATWANHYFDEHDIFLLSCKSSDFIKKIYKSNFSLGFGNIISSEEELKHYNKYSDFQKVLNKDEINIFNDIYVECSIKIIKLLINEKIRFIDVPKYFRFYLNKKINRILLNKENKNRIELSRLVFELRNQIQLKYNYR
;
A
#
# COMPACT_ATOMS: atom_id res chain seq x y z
N MET A 1 -12.02 8.88 -18.34
CA MET A 1 -10.72 8.77 -17.64
C MET A 1 -10.83 9.51 -16.31
N ASN A 2 -10.09 9.05 -15.30
CA ASN A 2 -10.09 9.71 -14.00
C ASN A 2 -9.18 10.93 -14.10
N LYS A 3 -9.73 12.06 -14.53
CA LYS A 3 -9.01 13.34 -14.53
C LYS A 3 -9.00 13.87 -13.11
N TYR A 4 -7.94 13.55 -12.36
CA TYR A 4 -7.74 14.02 -11.01
C TYR A 4 -7.42 15.50 -11.01
N LYS A 5 -7.94 16.23 -10.02
CA LYS A 5 -7.56 17.63 -9.80
C LYS A 5 -6.17 17.74 -9.20
N SER A 6 -5.91 16.90 -8.20
CA SER A 6 -4.62 16.78 -7.54
C SER A 6 -4.29 15.31 -7.29
N VAL A 7 -2.99 15.03 -7.19
CA VAL A 7 -2.47 13.73 -6.76
C VAL A 7 -1.54 13.98 -5.60
N LEU A 8 -1.68 13.21 -4.53
CA LEU A 8 -0.82 13.29 -3.36
C LEU A 8 -0.40 11.88 -2.93
N ILE A 9 0.89 11.67 -2.78
CA ILE A 9 1.47 10.45 -2.21
C ILE A 9 2.01 10.81 -0.83
N ILE A 10 1.44 10.22 0.21
CA ILE A 10 1.88 10.40 1.59
C ILE A 10 2.55 9.12 2.09
N HIS A 11 3.74 9.25 2.65
CA HIS A 11 4.50 8.16 3.22
C HIS A 11 4.68 8.34 4.74
N ALA A 12 4.05 7.46 5.52
CA ALA A 12 4.34 7.27 6.93
C ALA A 12 5.68 6.52 7.05
N SER A 13 6.77 7.28 7.21
CA SER A 13 8.13 6.75 7.13
C SER A 13 8.69 6.42 8.51
N ASP A 14 8.98 5.14 8.71
CA ASP A 14 9.74 4.58 9.82
C ASP A 14 10.80 3.60 9.29
N ASN A 15 11.59 3.02 10.19
CA ASN A 15 12.67 2.09 9.83
C ASN A 15 12.21 0.87 9.00
N SER A 16 10.96 0.44 9.15
CA SER A 16 10.43 -0.74 8.45
C SER A 16 9.83 -0.41 7.08
N THR A 17 9.44 0.85 6.85
CA THR A 17 8.84 1.29 5.57
C THR A 17 9.85 1.91 4.61
N LEU A 18 11.15 1.96 4.96
CA LEU A 18 12.20 2.58 4.14
C LEU A 18 12.30 2.04 2.70
N PHE A 19 11.90 0.79 2.45
CA PHE A 19 11.85 0.23 1.10
C PHE A 19 10.88 0.98 0.15
N LEU A 20 9.92 1.73 0.72
CA LEU A 20 8.98 2.58 -0.01
C LEU A 20 9.60 3.91 -0.46
N ASN A 21 10.84 4.25 -0.04
CA ASN A 21 11.50 5.50 -0.46
C ASN A 21 11.70 5.61 -1.97
N LYS A 22 11.67 4.50 -2.71
CA LYS A 22 11.66 4.48 -4.18
C LYS A 22 10.53 5.31 -4.79
N PHE A 23 9.42 5.51 -4.06
CA PHE A 23 8.34 6.39 -4.52
C PHE A 23 8.77 7.86 -4.58
N LYS A 24 9.65 8.31 -3.68
CA LYS A 24 10.16 9.69 -3.70
C LYS A 24 10.88 10.00 -5.00
N GLU A 25 11.73 9.07 -5.44
CA GLU A 25 12.52 9.21 -6.69
C GLU A 25 11.60 9.32 -7.92
N GLU A 26 10.46 8.63 -7.89
CA GLU A 26 9.56 8.52 -9.04
C GLU A 26 8.43 9.56 -9.05
N PHE A 27 8.17 10.20 -7.92
CA PHE A 27 7.00 11.07 -7.71
C PHE A 27 7.31 12.32 -6.87
N GLU A 28 8.57 12.79 -6.86
CA GLU A 28 9.03 13.90 -6.01
C GLU A 28 8.05 15.09 -5.92
N PRO A 29 7.46 15.62 -7.02
CA PRO A 29 6.61 16.81 -6.94
C PRO A 29 5.29 16.61 -6.19
N ILE A 30 4.86 15.36 -6.02
CA ILE A 30 3.57 14.99 -5.42
C ILE A 30 3.77 14.07 -4.19
N TYR A 31 5.01 13.92 -3.72
CA TYR A 31 5.37 13.02 -2.64
C TYR A 31 5.69 13.79 -1.36
N TYR A 32 5.12 13.34 -0.25
CA TYR A 32 5.44 13.85 1.09
C TYR A 32 5.64 12.71 2.08
N SER A 33 6.81 12.65 2.71
CA SER A 33 7.07 11.72 3.82
C SER A 33 6.98 12.43 5.15
N PHE A 34 6.36 11.80 6.14
CA PHE A 34 6.27 12.29 7.52
C PHE A 34 6.79 11.25 8.51
N LYS A 35 7.19 11.71 9.70
CA LYS A 35 7.78 10.90 10.78
C LYS A 35 6.84 10.89 11.99
N SER A 36 7.28 10.32 13.10
CA SER A 36 6.52 10.19 14.35
C SER A 36 6.36 11.52 15.12
N ASP A 37 7.03 12.60 14.71
CA ASP A 37 6.90 13.89 15.37
C ASP A 37 5.56 14.58 15.02
N GLU A 38 4.95 15.22 16.02
CA GLU A 38 3.63 15.84 15.90
C GLU A 38 3.55 16.86 14.76
N LYS A 39 4.62 17.64 14.53
CA LYS A 39 4.66 18.67 13.49
C LYS A 39 4.55 18.05 12.10
N SER A 40 5.27 16.95 11.82
CA SER A 40 5.20 16.28 10.52
C SER A 40 3.86 15.55 10.31
N ILE A 41 3.30 14.95 11.37
CA ILE A 41 1.95 14.34 11.33
C ILE A 41 0.87 15.38 11.03
N LEU A 42 0.86 16.51 11.74
CA LEU A 42 -0.08 17.60 11.50
C LEU A 42 0.07 18.17 10.09
N LYS A 43 1.31 18.28 9.58
CA LYS A 43 1.53 18.73 8.21
C LYS A 43 0.98 17.73 7.19
N ALA A 44 1.16 16.43 7.40
CA ALA A 44 0.56 15.41 6.54
C ALA A 44 -0.97 15.49 6.53
N LYS A 45 -1.61 15.65 7.69
CA LYS A 45 -3.07 15.83 7.80
C LYS A 45 -3.56 17.10 7.08
N SER A 46 -2.86 18.22 7.25
CA SER A 46 -3.16 19.47 6.52
C SER A 46 -3.07 19.25 5.01
N LEU A 47 -2.01 18.61 4.51
CA LEU A 47 -1.87 18.35 3.07
C LEU A 47 -3.02 17.52 2.50
N ILE A 48 -3.57 16.56 3.25
CA ILE A 48 -4.76 15.82 2.82
C ILE A 48 -6.01 16.72 2.88
N GLY A 49 -6.19 17.46 3.98
CA GLY A 49 -7.35 18.32 4.18
C GLY A 49 -7.45 19.48 3.18
N ASP A 50 -6.33 19.92 2.63
CA ASP A 50 -6.25 20.99 1.63
C ASP A 50 -6.54 20.49 0.19
N LEU A 51 -6.78 19.19 -0.01
CA LEU A 51 -7.07 18.64 -1.34
C LEU A 51 -8.48 19.00 -1.81
N GLU A 52 -8.58 19.41 -3.07
CA GLU A 52 -9.89 19.55 -3.70
C GLU A 52 -10.54 18.18 -3.94
N PRO A 53 -11.89 18.09 -3.89
CA PRO A 53 -12.62 16.89 -4.30
C PRO A 53 -12.19 16.37 -5.68
N LYS A 54 -12.31 15.05 -5.87
CA LYS A 54 -11.82 14.34 -7.08
C LYS A 54 -10.29 14.38 -7.23
N SER A 55 -9.60 14.16 -6.12
CA SER A 55 -8.15 13.96 -6.05
C SER A 55 -7.82 12.48 -5.84
N LEU A 56 -6.58 12.11 -6.15
CA LEU A 56 -6.02 10.78 -5.84
C LEU A 56 -5.11 10.90 -4.61
N ILE A 57 -5.41 10.12 -3.57
CA ILE A 57 -4.56 9.98 -2.39
C ILE A 57 -3.94 8.60 -2.41
N VAL A 58 -2.61 8.53 -2.40
CA VAL A 58 -1.85 7.30 -2.23
C VAL A 58 -1.21 7.34 -0.85
N TYR A 59 -1.53 6.37 0.00
CA TYR A 59 -0.92 6.25 1.33
C TYR A 59 0.06 5.08 1.35
N LEU A 60 1.28 5.33 1.83
CA LEU A 60 2.34 4.33 2.02
C LEU A 60 2.63 4.21 3.52
N GLY A 61 2.58 2.99 4.07
CA GLY A 61 2.99 2.74 5.45
C GLY A 61 2.18 1.64 6.11
N HIS A 62 2.11 1.66 7.44
CA HIS A 62 1.41 0.64 8.22
C HIS A 62 -0.09 0.86 8.28
N GLY A 63 -0.81 -0.24 8.44
CA GLY A 63 -2.25 -0.25 8.57
C GLY A 63 -2.73 -1.47 9.35
N SER A 64 -3.98 -1.39 9.78
CA SER A 64 -4.75 -2.49 10.36
C SER A 64 -6.14 -2.52 9.73
N SER A 65 -6.98 -3.44 10.18
CA SER A 65 -8.39 -3.42 9.81
C SER A 65 -9.15 -2.22 10.37
N SER A 66 -8.55 -1.43 11.27
CA SER A 66 -9.19 -0.33 11.98
C SER A 66 -8.64 1.06 11.63
N GLY A 67 -7.48 1.15 11.00
CA GLY A 67 -6.91 2.43 10.63
C GLY A 67 -5.53 2.35 9.97
N LEU A 68 -4.98 3.51 9.70
CA LEU A 68 -3.61 3.73 9.24
C LEU A 68 -2.80 4.24 10.43
N TYR A 69 -1.63 3.66 10.68
CA TYR A 69 -0.81 4.01 11.85
C TYR A 69 0.06 5.23 11.61
N GLU A 70 0.37 5.95 12.68
CA GLU A 70 1.50 6.89 12.67
C GLU A 70 2.82 6.10 12.50
N PRO A 71 3.87 6.71 11.93
CA PRO A 71 5.19 6.10 11.89
C PRO A 71 5.67 5.76 13.30
N ASP A 72 6.24 4.57 13.48
CA ASP A 72 6.69 4.11 14.80
C ASP A 72 7.95 3.24 14.68
N ASP A 73 9.10 3.81 15.04
CA ASP A 73 10.39 3.11 15.04
C ASP A 73 10.51 2.03 16.14
N THR A 74 9.55 1.95 17.07
CA THR A 74 9.49 0.92 18.12
C THR A 74 8.76 -0.35 17.70
N PHE A 75 8.07 -0.32 16.55
CA PHE A 75 7.27 -1.43 16.01
C PHE A 75 6.03 -1.81 16.85
N GLU A 76 5.59 -0.95 17.78
CA GLU A 76 4.41 -1.21 18.63
C GLU A 76 3.09 -0.79 17.96
N TYR A 77 3.12 0.26 17.12
CA TYR A 77 1.99 0.76 16.31
C TYR A 77 0.71 0.96 17.12
N ILE A 78 0.78 1.85 18.12
CA ILE A 78 -0.33 2.11 19.05
C ILE A 78 -1.27 3.21 18.53
N LYS A 79 -0.73 4.23 17.85
CA LYS A 79 -1.47 5.44 17.46
C LYS A 79 -1.88 5.42 15.99
N TYR A 80 -3.14 5.77 15.73
CA TYR A 80 -3.64 5.92 14.37
C TYR A 80 -3.36 7.32 13.83
N PHE A 81 -2.73 7.36 12.66
CA PHE A 81 -2.71 8.54 11.80
C PHE A 81 -4.14 8.87 11.38
N LEU A 82 -4.87 7.85 10.90
CA LEU A 82 -6.28 7.94 10.53
C LEU A 82 -7.02 6.67 10.95
N ASP A 83 -7.99 6.79 11.85
CA ASP A 83 -8.99 5.76 12.09
C ASP A 83 -10.13 5.86 11.06
N ALA A 84 -11.17 5.03 11.19
CA ALA A 84 -12.30 5.05 10.27
C ALA A 84 -13.08 6.39 10.26
N THR A 85 -13.17 7.07 11.40
CA THR A 85 -13.88 8.35 11.51
C THR A 85 -13.13 9.43 10.74
N TRP A 86 -11.84 9.57 11.02
CA TRP A 86 -11.00 10.55 10.35
C TRP A 86 -10.74 10.22 8.89
N ALA A 87 -10.60 8.94 8.53
CA ALA A 87 -10.51 8.54 7.13
C ALA A 87 -11.76 8.94 6.34
N ASN A 88 -12.96 8.80 6.90
CA ASN A 88 -14.18 9.27 6.23
C ASN A 88 -14.23 10.80 6.10
N HIS A 89 -13.62 11.55 7.02
CA HIS A 89 -13.49 13.00 6.89
C HIS A 89 -12.48 13.40 5.81
N TYR A 90 -11.26 12.87 5.87
CA TYR A 90 -10.15 13.24 5.00
C TYR A 90 -10.23 12.65 3.60
N PHE A 91 -10.96 11.55 3.40
CA PHE A 91 -11.07 10.87 2.10
C PHE A 91 -12.37 11.18 1.36
N ASP A 92 -13.14 12.15 1.84
CA ASP A 92 -14.40 12.55 1.22
C ASP A 92 -14.19 12.95 -0.25
N GLU A 93 -14.93 12.33 -1.17
CA GLU A 93 -14.87 12.61 -2.62
C GLU A 93 -13.50 12.38 -3.30
N HIS A 94 -12.61 11.61 -2.68
CA HIS A 94 -11.32 11.24 -3.26
C HIS A 94 -11.27 9.77 -3.70
N ASP A 95 -10.37 9.46 -4.62
CA ASP A 95 -9.95 8.08 -4.88
C ASP A 95 -8.76 7.75 -3.99
N ILE A 96 -8.82 6.63 -3.27
CA ILE A 96 -7.86 6.27 -2.23
C ILE A 96 -7.14 4.98 -2.58
N PHE A 97 -5.82 5.03 -2.60
CA PHE A 97 -4.96 3.87 -2.83
C PHE A 97 -4.08 3.64 -1.59
N LEU A 98 -4.46 2.65 -0.78
CA LEU A 98 -3.77 2.32 0.47
C LEU A 98 -2.75 1.20 0.21
N LEU A 99 -1.46 1.53 0.22
CA LEU A 99 -0.35 0.58 0.19
C LEU A 99 0.06 0.22 1.62
N SER A 100 -0.87 -0.39 2.36
CA SER A 100 -0.71 -0.77 3.76
C SER A 100 -1.33 -2.12 4.09
N CYS A 101 -0.75 -2.83 5.07
CA CYS A 101 -1.24 -4.14 5.51
C CYS A 101 -2.67 -4.04 6.07
N LYS A 102 -3.51 -5.04 5.80
CA LYS A 102 -4.93 -5.13 6.20
C LYS A 102 -5.83 -3.96 5.76
N SER A 103 -5.34 -3.10 4.86
CA SER A 103 -6.15 -2.00 4.33
C SER A 103 -7.36 -2.49 3.54
N SER A 104 -7.35 -3.69 2.97
CA SER A 104 -8.54 -4.30 2.35
C SER A 104 -9.72 -4.46 3.33
N ASP A 105 -9.43 -4.68 4.61
CA ASP A 105 -10.47 -4.72 5.65
C ASP A 105 -10.84 -3.31 6.11
N PHE A 106 -9.87 -2.40 6.20
CA PHE A 106 -10.12 -1.01 6.58
C PHE A 106 -11.03 -0.27 5.59
N ILE A 107 -10.81 -0.43 4.28
CA ILE A 107 -11.61 0.25 3.25
C ILE A 107 -13.10 -0.10 3.34
N LYS A 108 -13.47 -1.24 3.92
CA LYS A 108 -14.88 -1.61 4.17
C LYS A 108 -15.57 -0.57 5.05
N LYS A 109 -14.84 0.05 5.98
CA LYS A 109 -15.31 1.09 6.91
C LYS A 109 -15.27 2.51 6.33
N ILE A 110 -14.66 2.71 5.15
CA ILE A 110 -14.57 4.01 4.46
C ILE A 110 -15.71 4.13 3.44
N TYR A 111 -16.71 4.96 3.72
CA TYR A 111 -17.92 5.11 2.90
C TYR A 111 -18.00 6.46 2.16
N LYS A 112 -17.15 7.44 2.49
CA LYS A 112 -17.17 8.76 1.83
C LYS A 112 -16.24 8.90 0.62
N SER A 113 -15.20 8.08 0.49
CA SER A 113 -14.36 8.06 -0.73
C SER A 113 -15.15 7.61 -1.96
N ASN A 114 -14.74 8.01 -3.17
CA ASN A 114 -15.34 7.51 -4.41
C ASN A 114 -14.93 6.05 -4.65
N PHE A 115 -13.63 5.82 -4.82
CA PHE A 115 -13.01 4.50 -4.87
C PHE A 115 -11.99 4.34 -3.75
N SER A 116 -11.85 3.11 -3.27
CA SER A 116 -10.82 2.72 -2.31
C SER A 116 -10.18 1.40 -2.71
N LEU A 117 -8.85 1.37 -2.77
CA LEU A 117 -8.05 0.17 -2.99
C LEU A 117 -7.26 -0.14 -1.73
N GLY A 118 -7.23 -1.42 -1.33
CA GLY A 118 -6.41 -1.90 -0.24
C GLY A 118 -5.90 -3.32 -0.47
N PHE A 119 -5.01 -3.75 0.41
CA PHE A 119 -4.33 -5.04 0.38
C PHE A 119 -4.58 -5.78 1.69
N GLY A 120 -4.49 -7.11 1.63
CA GLY A 120 -4.53 -7.95 2.82
C GLY A 120 -3.19 -7.96 3.55
N ASN A 121 -2.69 -9.15 3.87
CA ASN A 121 -1.42 -9.30 4.54
C ASN A 121 -0.26 -8.95 3.60
N ILE A 122 0.68 -8.18 4.12
CA ILE A 122 1.94 -7.86 3.47
C ILE A 122 3.03 -8.39 4.41
N ILE A 123 3.97 -9.19 3.89
CA ILE A 123 5.11 -9.71 4.65
C ILE A 123 6.37 -9.04 4.08
N SER A 124 6.56 -7.81 4.51
CA SER A 124 7.61 -6.88 4.07
C SER A 124 8.84 -6.84 4.98
N SER A 125 8.79 -7.49 6.15
CA SER A 125 9.95 -7.62 7.04
C SER A 125 10.07 -9.01 7.68
N GLU A 126 11.22 -9.28 8.30
CA GLU A 126 11.43 -10.52 9.07
C GLU A 126 10.53 -10.57 10.32
N GLU A 127 10.24 -9.42 10.93
CA GLU A 127 9.34 -9.29 12.07
C GLU A 127 7.92 -9.68 11.68
N GLU A 128 7.45 -9.20 10.53
CA GLU A 128 6.13 -9.57 9.99
C GLU A 128 6.06 -11.07 9.65
N LEU A 129 7.15 -11.63 9.12
CA LEU A 129 7.25 -13.08 8.86
C LEU A 129 7.20 -13.89 10.15
N LYS A 130 7.95 -13.48 11.19
CA LYS A 130 7.93 -14.12 12.51
C LYS A 130 6.54 -14.05 13.14
N HIS A 131 5.89 -12.89 13.06
CA HIS A 131 4.53 -12.70 13.53
C HIS A 131 3.56 -13.63 12.79
N TYR A 132 3.61 -13.66 11.46
CA TYR A 132 2.79 -14.54 10.64
C TYR A 132 2.98 -16.02 11.04
N ASN A 133 4.23 -16.48 11.13
CA ASN A 133 4.55 -17.88 11.46
C ASN A 133 4.16 -18.29 12.89
N LYS A 134 4.07 -17.33 13.82
CA LYS A 134 3.64 -17.58 15.20
C LYS A 134 2.14 -17.86 15.31
N TYR A 135 1.34 -17.25 14.45
CA TYR A 135 -0.13 -17.29 14.52
C TYR A 135 -0.79 -18.01 13.33
N SER A 136 -0.01 -18.62 12.44
CA SER A 136 -0.50 -19.37 11.28
C SER A 136 -0.20 -20.86 11.42
N ASP A 137 -1.13 -21.71 10.98
CA ASP A 137 -0.95 -23.16 10.91
C ASP A 137 0.13 -23.56 9.88
N PHE A 138 0.42 -22.68 8.91
CA PHE A 138 1.39 -22.92 7.85
C PHE A 138 2.52 -21.90 7.96
N GLN A 139 3.71 -22.38 8.33
CA GLN A 139 4.89 -21.53 8.40
C GLN A 139 5.48 -21.30 7.01
N LYS A 140 5.79 -20.04 6.73
CA LYS A 140 6.53 -19.61 5.55
C LYS A 140 8.01 -19.59 5.88
N VAL A 141 8.81 -20.21 5.01
CA VAL A 141 10.26 -20.17 5.10
C VAL A 141 10.74 -19.19 4.05
N LEU A 142 11.10 -17.98 4.47
CA LEU A 142 11.65 -16.93 3.61
C LEU A 142 12.91 -16.37 4.24
N ASN A 143 13.92 -16.08 3.43
CA ASN A 143 15.11 -15.34 3.86
C ASN A 143 14.97 -13.84 3.55
N LYS A 144 15.91 -13.04 4.06
CA LYS A 144 15.97 -11.59 3.85
C LYS A 144 15.98 -11.19 2.38
N ASP A 145 16.72 -11.92 1.53
CA ASP A 145 16.80 -11.61 0.11
C ASP A 145 15.47 -11.82 -0.60
N GLU A 146 14.72 -12.85 -0.21
CA GLU A 146 13.37 -13.12 -0.74
C GLU A 146 12.35 -12.07 -0.29
N ILE A 147 12.43 -11.60 0.95
CA ILE A 147 11.63 -10.48 1.45
C ILE A 147 11.96 -9.22 0.65
N ASN A 148 13.24 -8.94 0.39
CA ASN A 148 13.65 -7.81 -0.44
C ASN A 148 13.13 -7.92 -1.88
N ILE A 149 13.20 -9.11 -2.49
CA ILE A 149 12.64 -9.34 -3.83
C ILE A 149 11.12 -9.12 -3.83
N PHE A 150 10.42 -9.59 -2.80
CA PHE A 150 8.99 -9.34 -2.65
C PHE A 150 8.67 -7.84 -2.55
N ASN A 151 9.38 -7.10 -1.70
CA ASN A 151 9.24 -5.66 -1.54
C ASN A 151 9.49 -4.92 -2.86
N ASP A 152 10.54 -5.31 -3.59
CA ASP A 152 10.85 -4.73 -4.90
C ASP A 152 9.74 -4.98 -5.92
N ILE A 153 9.19 -6.20 -5.96
CA ILE A 153 8.06 -6.53 -6.83
C ILE A 153 6.84 -5.68 -6.46
N TYR A 154 6.51 -5.59 -5.18
CA TYR A 154 5.38 -4.83 -4.67
C TYR A 154 5.49 -3.34 -5.04
N VAL A 155 6.65 -2.74 -4.77
CA VAL A 155 6.95 -1.34 -5.07
C VAL A 155 6.94 -1.06 -6.57
N GLU A 156 7.66 -1.84 -7.37
CA GLU A 156 7.71 -1.65 -8.82
C GLU A 156 6.33 -1.76 -9.48
N CYS A 157 5.52 -2.73 -9.07
CA CYS A 157 4.18 -2.90 -9.61
C CYS A 157 3.30 -1.71 -9.25
N SER A 158 3.37 -1.26 -8.00
CA SER A 158 2.62 -0.11 -7.50
C SER A 158 2.98 1.18 -8.23
N ILE A 159 4.27 1.49 -8.37
CA ILE A 159 4.77 2.66 -9.11
C ILE A 159 4.27 2.62 -10.56
N LYS A 160 4.39 1.49 -11.26
CA LYS A 160 3.93 1.36 -12.66
C LYS A 160 2.44 1.65 -12.79
N ILE A 161 1.64 1.16 -11.86
CA ILE A 161 0.19 1.32 -11.88
C ILE A 161 -0.21 2.74 -11.57
N ILE A 162 0.42 3.37 -10.58
CA ILE A 162 0.19 4.79 -10.27
C ILE A 162 0.57 5.65 -11.47
N LYS A 163 1.71 5.40 -12.12
CA LYS A 163 2.10 6.07 -13.36
C LYS A 163 1.05 5.91 -14.47
N LEU A 164 0.48 4.72 -14.66
CA LEU A 164 -0.60 4.53 -15.63
C LEU A 164 -1.87 5.31 -15.25
N LEU A 165 -2.18 5.38 -13.97
CA LEU A 165 -3.36 6.04 -13.44
C LEU A 165 -3.26 7.58 -13.58
N ILE A 166 -2.14 8.18 -13.15
CA ILE A 166 -1.92 9.63 -13.24
C ILE A 166 -1.78 10.12 -14.69
N ASN A 167 -1.25 9.28 -15.59
CA ASN A 167 -1.15 9.59 -17.03
C ASN A 167 -2.43 9.23 -17.80
N GLU A 168 -3.52 8.96 -17.07
CA GLU A 168 -4.85 8.67 -17.60
C GLU A 168 -4.89 7.49 -18.59
N LYS A 169 -3.94 6.55 -18.50
CA LYS A 169 -3.90 5.35 -19.35
C LYS A 169 -4.87 4.28 -18.87
N ILE A 170 -5.26 4.32 -17.60
CA ILE A 170 -6.22 3.42 -16.97
C ILE A 170 -7.18 4.22 -16.08
N ARG A 171 -8.33 3.64 -15.75
CA ARG A 171 -9.21 4.19 -14.70
C ARG A 171 -8.91 3.50 -13.38
N PHE A 172 -9.30 4.11 -12.26
CA PHE A 172 -9.08 3.52 -10.93
C PHE A 172 -9.73 2.14 -10.79
N ILE A 173 -10.93 1.94 -11.37
CA ILE A 173 -11.61 0.63 -11.37
C ILE A 173 -10.81 -0.47 -12.07
N ASP A 174 -9.89 -0.11 -12.97
CA ASP A 174 -9.05 -1.06 -13.70
C ASP A 174 -7.78 -1.44 -12.91
N VAL A 175 -7.44 -0.72 -11.82
CA VAL A 175 -6.21 -0.92 -11.04
C VAL A 175 -5.99 -2.38 -10.59
N PRO A 176 -6.97 -3.10 -9.99
CA PRO A 176 -6.78 -4.50 -9.59
C PRO A 176 -6.40 -5.41 -10.76
N LYS A 177 -6.96 -5.16 -11.96
CA LYS A 177 -6.66 -5.93 -13.17
C LYS A 177 -5.19 -5.74 -13.58
N TYR A 178 -4.69 -4.51 -13.56
CA TYR A 178 -3.30 -4.22 -13.91
C TYR A 178 -2.32 -4.76 -12.87
N PHE A 179 -2.65 -4.70 -11.57
CA PHE A 179 -1.87 -5.39 -10.54
C PHE A 179 -1.76 -6.89 -10.82
N ARG A 180 -2.90 -7.55 -11.04
CA ARG A 180 -2.92 -9.00 -11.33
C ARG A 180 -2.04 -9.33 -12.54
N PHE A 181 -2.10 -8.52 -13.60
CA PHE A 181 -1.27 -8.70 -14.78
C PHE A 181 0.24 -8.60 -14.46
N TYR A 182 0.68 -7.52 -13.81
CA TYR A 182 2.10 -7.33 -13.49
C TYR A 182 2.63 -8.33 -12.48
N LEU A 183 1.85 -8.66 -11.44
CA LEU A 183 2.22 -9.67 -10.45
C LEU A 183 2.31 -11.06 -11.09
N ASN A 184 1.38 -11.46 -11.97
CA ASN A 184 1.49 -12.72 -12.71
C ASN A 184 2.74 -12.78 -13.58
N LYS A 185 3.13 -11.67 -14.23
CA LYS A 185 4.39 -11.60 -14.98
C LYS A 185 5.61 -11.82 -14.08
N LYS A 186 5.60 -11.29 -12.85
CA LYS A 186 6.68 -11.49 -11.87
C LYS A 186 6.69 -12.91 -11.30
N ILE A 187 5.53 -13.49 -10.98
CA ILE A 187 5.36 -14.89 -10.55
C ILE A 187 5.97 -15.85 -11.59
N ASN A 188 5.64 -15.68 -12.87
CA ASN A 188 6.20 -16.51 -13.93
C ASN A 188 7.73 -16.42 -13.99
N ARG A 189 8.30 -15.21 -13.86
CA ARG A 189 9.76 -15.01 -13.84
C ARG A 189 10.42 -15.71 -12.65
N ILE A 190 9.83 -15.63 -11.46
CA ILE A 190 10.34 -16.30 -10.26
C ILE A 190 10.35 -17.82 -10.46
N LEU A 191 9.24 -18.39 -10.94
CA LEU A 191 9.10 -19.84 -11.17
C LEU A 191 10.05 -20.39 -12.25
N LEU A 192 10.40 -19.57 -13.23
CA LEU A 192 11.35 -19.91 -14.29
C LEU A 192 12.81 -19.84 -13.82
N ASN A 193 13.13 -19.02 -12.82
CA ASN A 193 14.48 -18.95 -12.26
C ASN A 193 14.78 -20.18 -11.38
N LYS A 194 15.46 -21.18 -11.96
CA LYS A 194 15.81 -22.42 -11.25
C LYS A 194 16.94 -22.28 -10.24
N GLU A 195 17.72 -21.20 -10.29
CA GLU A 195 18.80 -20.91 -9.35
C GLU A 195 18.25 -20.59 -7.95
N ASN A 196 17.10 -19.91 -7.89
CA ASN A 196 16.39 -19.72 -6.64
C ASN A 196 15.70 -21.04 -6.21
N LYS A 197 16.26 -21.67 -5.17
CA LYS A 197 15.73 -22.91 -4.58
C LYS A 197 14.37 -22.71 -3.91
N ASN A 198 14.09 -21.51 -3.38
CA ASN A 198 12.84 -21.17 -2.72
C ASN A 198 11.83 -20.44 -3.62
N ARG A 199 12.05 -20.45 -4.94
CA ARG A 199 11.19 -19.79 -5.93
C ARG A 199 9.70 -20.11 -5.77
N ILE A 200 9.36 -21.30 -5.29
CA ILE A 200 7.96 -21.72 -5.11
C ILE A 200 7.32 -20.90 -3.99
N GLU A 201 7.95 -20.81 -2.82
CA GLU A 201 7.40 -20.07 -1.68
C GLU A 201 7.37 -18.56 -1.97
N LEU A 202 8.42 -18.01 -2.58
CA LEU A 202 8.43 -16.61 -3.01
C LEU A 202 7.32 -16.34 -4.04
N SER A 203 7.11 -17.23 -5.02
CA SER A 203 6.02 -17.08 -5.99
C SER A 203 4.63 -17.18 -5.34
N ARG A 204 4.50 -18.01 -4.29
CA ARG A 204 3.28 -18.15 -3.50
C ARG A 204 2.98 -16.88 -2.73
N LEU A 205 3.98 -16.26 -2.10
CA LEU A 205 3.82 -14.97 -1.41
C LEU A 205 3.31 -13.88 -2.37
N VAL A 206 3.88 -13.77 -3.56
CA VAL A 206 3.42 -12.80 -4.58
C VAL A 206 1.99 -13.14 -5.08
N PHE A 207 1.66 -14.43 -5.18
CA PHE A 207 0.33 -14.89 -5.54
C PHE A 207 -0.72 -14.59 -4.46
N GLU A 208 -0.36 -14.71 -3.18
CA GLU A 208 -1.22 -14.33 -2.05
C GLU A 208 -1.52 -12.84 -2.06
N LEU A 209 -0.49 -11.99 -2.19
CA LEU A 209 -0.65 -10.55 -2.34
C LEU A 209 -1.64 -10.22 -3.48
N ARG A 210 -1.45 -10.85 -4.64
CA ARG A 210 -2.31 -10.68 -5.82
C ARG A 210 -3.79 -10.96 -5.53
N ASN A 211 -4.09 -11.98 -4.73
CA ASN A 211 -5.45 -12.39 -4.41
C ASN A 211 -6.09 -11.55 -3.30
N GLN A 212 -5.28 -10.84 -2.53
CA GLN A 212 -5.74 -10.02 -1.41
C GLN A 212 -5.95 -8.54 -1.77
N ILE A 213 -5.82 -8.18 -3.05
CA ILE A 213 -6.15 -6.85 -3.55
C ILE A 213 -7.67 -6.69 -3.60
N GLN A 214 -8.19 -5.72 -2.86
CA GLN A 214 -9.61 -5.39 -2.84
C GLN A 214 -9.85 -3.97 -3.32
N LEU A 215 -10.89 -3.82 -4.14
CA LEU A 215 -11.42 -2.55 -4.59
C LEU A 215 -12.82 -2.39 -3.99
N LYS A 216 -13.08 -1.23 -3.42
CA LYS A 216 -14.40 -0.77 -3.00
C LYS A 216 -14.79 0.44 -3.82
N TYR A 217 -16.03 0.45 -4.29
CA TYR A 217 -16.69 1.61 -4.87
C TYR A 217 -17.86 1.99 -3.98
N ASN A 218 -17.93 3.24 -3.56
CA ASN A 218 -19.10 3.75 -2.85
C ASN A 218 -20.01 4.43 -3.87
N TYR A 219 -21.19 3.85 -4.11
CA TYR A 219 -22.24 4.52 -4.85
C TYR A 219 -22.70 5.73 -4.05
N ARG A 220 -22.75 6.89 -4.70
CA ARG A 220 -23.43 8.07 -4.21
C ARG A 220 -24.71 8.27 -5.00
#